data_AF-A0A8S9WTV6-F1
#
_entry.id   AF-A0A8S9WTV6-F1
#
_cell.length_a   1.000
_cell.length_b   1.000
_cell.length_c   1.000
_cell.angle_alpha   90.00
_cell.angle_beta   90.00
_cell.angle_gamma   90.00
#
_symmetry.space_group_name_H-M   'P 1'
#
loop_
_entity.id
_entity.type
_entity.pdbx_description
1 polymer ?
#
loop_
_entity_poly.entity_id
_entity_poly.type
_entity_poly.pdbx_seq_one_letter_code
_entity_poly.pdbx_strand_id
1 'polypeptide(L)'
;MFLQRLPPNVRAILASSSDPLDTLASMADKILEFSPSHSHAVYAVGSANTSDDRFSRLEAQVAQISEALAELKFRGRASFQGGSSDHRPRSRTPKPKTSQFENEICMYHKRYGVKARRCLLPCSF
;
A
#
# COMPACT_ATOMS: atom_id res chain seq x y z
N MET A 1 40.27 29.24 9.33
CA MET A 1 41.54 28.75 9.89
C MET A 1 41.60 27.22 9.76
N PHE A 2 42.73 26.65 9.34
CA PHE A 2 42.91 25.20 9.16
C PHE A 2 42.70 24.40 10.47
N LEU A 3 43.36 24.84 11.55
CA LEU A 3 43.29 24.19 12.86
C LEU A 3 41.90 24.12 13.49
N GLN A 4 40.98 25.03 13.13
CA GLN A 4 39.60 25.03 13.64
C GLN A 4 38.73 23.89 13.08
N ARG A 5 39.16 23.27 11.97
CA ARG A 5 38.45 22.15 11.33
C ARG A 5 38.93 20.78 11.81
N LEU A 6 39.95 20.74 12.67
CA LEU A 6 40.52 19.51 13.21
C LEU A 6 39.90 19.15 14.57
N PRO A 7 39.83 17.85 14.91
CA PRO A 7 39.46 17.39 16.24
C PRO A 7 40.30 18.04 17.35
N PRO A 8 39.74 18.25 18.55
CA PRO A 8 40.37 19.05 19.61
C PRO A 8 41.71 18.46 20.09
N ASN A 9 41.87 17.14 20.06
CA ASN A 9 43.12 16.44 20.37
C ASN A 9 44.21 16.75 19.33
N VAL A 10 43.89 16.70 18.03
CA VAL A 10 44.85 17.00 16.96
C VAL A 10 45.22 18.49 16.99
N ARG A 11 44.22 19.36 17.20
CA ARG A 11 44.44 20.80 17.34
C ARG A 11 45.34 21.13 18.53
N ALA A 12 45.19 20.47 19.67
CA ALA A 12 46.05 20.70 20.84
C ALA A 12 47.51 20.32 20.58
N ILE A 13 47.74 19.25 19.81
CA ILE A 13 49.08 18.81 19.41
C ILE A 13 49.72 19.78 18.41
N LEU A 14 48.94 20.27 17.44
CA LEU A 14 49.43 21.16 16.38
C LEU A 14 49.42 22.65 16.75
N ALA A 15 48.79 23.05 17.85
CA ALA A 15 48.73 24.46 18.28
C ALA A 15 50.08 24.99 18.78
N SER A 16 51.01 24.10 19.15
CA SER A 16 52.34 24.45 19.63
C SER A 16 53.40 24.53 18.53
N SER A 17 53.11 24.06 17.32
CA SER A 17 54.04 24.11 16.18
C SER A 17 53.83 25.37 15.34
N SER A 18 54.93 25.94 14.86
CA SER A 18 54.94 27.13 13.99
C SER A 18 55.30 26.77 12.53
N ASP A 19 55.02 25.53 12.14
CA ASP A 19 55.38 24.98 10.83
C ASP A 19 54.45 25.52 9.72
N PRO A 20 54.87 25.46 8.43
CA PRO A 20 54.01 25.85 7.32
C PRO A 20 52.75 24.98 7.23
N LEU A 21 51.70 25.49 6.60
CA LEU A 21 50.39 24.84 6.55
C LEU A 21 50.44 23.44 5.91
N ASP A 22 51.26 23.24 4.88
CA ASP A 22 51.38 21.95 4.19
C ASP A 22 51.97 20.86 5.11
N THR A 23 52.93 21.23 5.94
CA THR A 23 53.52 20.30 6.92
C THR A 23 52.57 20.06 8.09
N LEU A 24 51.84 21.08 8.55
CA LEU A 24 50.80 20.90 9.57
C LEU A 24 49.67 20.00 9.08
N ALA A 25 49.28 20.10 7.81
CA ALA A 25 48.30 19.22 7.19
C ALA A 25 48.80 17.77 7.15
N SER A 26 50.03 17.56 6.69
CA SER A 26 50.65 16.23 6.66
C SER A 26 50.79 15.61 8.06
N MET A 27 51.08 16.42 9.09
CA MET A 27 51.13 15.95 10.47
C MET A 27 49.74 15.62 11.00
N ALA A 28 48.73 16.44 10.68
CA ALA A 28 47.33 16.17 11.06
C ALA A 28 46.86 14.82 10.50
N ASP A 29 47.11 14.55 9.22
CA ASP A 29 46.73 13.31 8.56
C ASP A 29 47.37 12.10 9.25
N LYS A 30 48.68 12.16 9.54
CA LYS A 30 49.37 11.09 10.29
C LYS A 30 48.79 10.87 11.69
N ILE A 31 48.50 11.94 12.44
CA ILE A 31 47.92 11.81 13.78
C ILE A 31 46.53 11.14 13.72
N LEU A 32 45.75 11.45 12.67
CA LEU A 32 44.43 10.85 12.45
C LEU A 32 44.53 9.36 12.09
N GLU A 33 45.54 8.95 11.32
CA GLU A 33 45.79 7.53 10.99
C GLU A 33 46.05 6.66 12.23
N PHE A 34 46.78 7.19 13.22
CA PHE A 34 47.12 6.44 14.44
C PHE A 34 46.13 6.62 15.60
N SER A 35 45.06 7.39 15.41
CA SER A 35 44.04 7.62 16.45
C SER A 35 42.78 6.79 16.15
N PRO A 36 42.69 5.53 16.65
CA PRO A 36 41.53 4.66 16.41
C PRO A 36 40.25 5.12 17.12
N SER A 37 40.29 6.23 17.88
CA SER A 37 39.20 6.69 18.74
C SER A 37 38.45 7.94 18.25
N HIS A 38 38.80 8.50 17.10
CA HIS A 38 37.98 9.54 16.48
C HIS A 38 37.14 8.93 15.36
N SER A 39 36.25 8.03 15.77
CA SER A 39 35.03 7.75 15.01
C SER A 39 34.41 9.10 14.68
N HIS A 40 34.62 9.52 13.43
CA HIS A 40 33.86 10.53 12.72
C HIS A 40 33.03 11.40 13.66
N ALA A 41 33.66 12.37 14.33
CA ALA A 41 32.95 13.55 14.79
C ALA A 41 32.58 14.36 13.54
N VAL A 42 31.81 13.73 12.64
CA VAL A 42 30.78 14.41 11.89
C VAL A 42 30.06 15.17 12.98
N TYR A 43 30.07 16.50 12.86
CA TYR A 43 29.10 17.34 13.55
C TYR A 43 27.72 16.89 13.05
N ALA A 44 27.26 15.74 13.52
CA ALA A 44 25.90 15.28 13.40
C ALA A 44 25.16 16.19 14.36
N VAL A 45 24.76 17.35 13.85
CA VAL A 45 23.85 18.29 14.49
C VAL A 45 22.70 17.45 15.04
N GLY A 46 22.70 17.20 16.36
CA GLY A 46 21.68 16.52 17.17
C GLY A 46 20.62 15.68 16.44
N SER A 47 21.02 14.74 15.59
CA SER A 47 20.08 14.03 14.70
C SER A 47 20.20 12.51 14.76
N ALA A 48 20.86 11.94 15.78
CA ALA A 48 20.84 10.48 15.98
C ALA A 48 19.48 10.01 16.52
N ASN A 49 18.86 10.79 17.42
CA ASN A 49 17.56 10.44 17.98
C ASN A 49 16.39 10.77 17.03
N THR A 50 16.55 11.75 16.14
CA THR A 50 15.51 12.12 15.17
C THR A 50 15.54 11.23 13.93
N SER A 51 16.71 10.70 13.54
CA SER A 51 16.78 9.79 12.39
C SER A 51 16.09 8.46 12.68
N ASP A 52 16.28 7.92 13.89
CA ASP A 52 15.68 6.64 14.30
C ASP A 52 14.17 6.77 14.52
N ASP A 53 13.73 7.86 15.16
CA ASP A 53 12.30 8.21 15.30
C ASP A 53 11.64 8.45 13.93
N ARG A 54 12.33 9.13 13.01
CA ARG A 54 11.82 9.30 11.63
C ARG A 54 11.74 7.98 10.88
N PHE A 55 12.71 7.08 11.06
CA PHE A 55 12.70 5.78 10.41
C PHE A 55 11.55 4.92 10.94
N SER A 56 11.38 4.86 12.27
CA SER A 56 10.26 4.17 12.92
C SER A 56 8.89 4.72 12.47
N ARG A 57 8.75 6.05 12.35
CA ARG A 57 7.53 6.67 11.82
C ARG A 57 7.27 6.31 10.37
N LEU A 58 8.31 6.26 9.53
CA LEU A 58 8.18 5.86 8.13
C LEU A 58 7.81 4.38 8.00
N GLU A 59 8.41 3.50 8.81
CA GLU A 59 8.04 2.08 8.87
C GLU A 59 6.57 1.89 9.28
N ALA A 60 6.10 2.62 10.30
CA ALA A 60 4.71 2.61 10.72
C ALA A 60 3.75 3.11 9.62
N GLN A 61 4.13 4.16 8.88
CA GLN A 61 3.35 4.66 7.74
C GLN A 61 3.28 3.64 6.59
N VAL A 62 4.39 2.98 6.27
CA VAL A 62 4.43 1.93 5.24
C VAL A 62 3.55 0.75 5.64
N ALA A 63 3.59 0.33 6.92
CA ALA A 63 2.72 -0.72 7.44
C ALA A 63 1.24 -0.36 7.29
N GLN A 64 0.82 0.84 7.72
CA GLN A 64 -0.56 1.32 7.58
C GLN A 64 -1.03 1.38 6.13
N ILE A 65 -0.19 1.90 5.22
CA ILE A 65 -0.52 1.95 3.79
C ILE A 65 -0.67 0.53 3.22
N SER A 66 0.20 -0.41 3.63
CA SER A 66 0.12 -1.80 3.18
C SER A 66 -1.17 -2.49 3.63
N GLU A 67 -1.61 -2.23 4.86
CA GLU A 67 -2.85 -2.76 5.43
C GLU A 67 -4.08 -2.17 4.72
N ALA A 68 -4.11 -0.84 4.53
CA ALA A 68 -5.17 -0.17 3.80
C ALA A 68 -5.29 -0.67 2.35
N LEU A 69 -4.15 -0.93 1.68
CA LEU A 69 -4.12 -1.53 0.34
C LEU A 69 -4.62 -2.97 0.33
N ALA A 70 -4.31 -3.77 1.35
CA ALA A 70 -4.82 -5.14 1.49
C ALA A 70 -6.34 -5.13 1.67
N GLU A 71 -6.87 -4.23 2.50
CA GLU A 71 -8.30 -4.07 2.71
C GLU A 71 -9.02 -3.59 1.45
N LEU A 72 -8.48 -2.61 0.74
CA LEU A 72 -9.02 -2.14 -0.54
C LEU A 72 -9.05 -3.25 -1.60
N LYS A 73 -7.99 -4.07 -1.69
CA LYS A 73 -7.97 -5.24 -2.58
C LYS A 73 -9.03 -6.27 -2.19
N PHE A 74 -9.26 -6.48 -0.89
CA PHE A 74 -10.28 -7.40 -0.40
C PHE A 74 -11.70 -6.90 -0.72
N ARG A 75 -12.00 -5.62 -0.45
CA ARG A 75 -13.29 -4.98 -0.77
C ARG A 75 -13.57 -4.94 -2.28
N GLY A 76 -12.53 -4.70 -3.08
CA GLY A 76 -12.59 -4.79 -4.54
C GLY A 76 -12.97 -6.19 -5.01
N ARG A 77 -12.33 -7.25 -4.49
CA ARG A 77 -12.68 -8.64 -4.84
C ARG A 77 -14.08 -9.06 -4.35
N ALA A 78 -14.46 -8.64 -3.14
CA ALA A 78 -15.78 -8.98 -2.57
C ALA A 78 -16.95 -8.33 -3.35
N SER A 79 -16.78 -7.12 -3.88
CA SER A 79 -17.81 -6.47 -4.71
C SER A 79 -18.07 -7.18 -6.04
N PHE A 80 -17.08 -7.89 -6.60
CA PHE A 80 -17.28 -8.69 -7.82
C PHE A 80 -17.77 -10.13 -7.54
N GLN A 81 -17.73 -10.59 -6.29
CA GLN A 81 -18.14 -11.95 -5.92
C GLN A 81 -19.56 -12.03 -5.35
N GLY A 82 -20.16 -10.90 -4.96
CA GLY A 82 -21.53 -10.83 -4.44
C GLY A 82 -22.64 -10.84 -5.50
N GLY A 83 -22.31 -10.94 -6.78
CA GLY A 83 -23.28 -10.80 -7.87
C GLY A 83 -23.09 -11.83 -8.97
N SER A 84 -23.35 -13.12 -8.67
CA SER A 84 -23.82 -14.14 -9.63
C SER A 84 -23.46 -15.54 -9.14
N SER A 85 -24.15 -16.02 -8.12
CA SER A 85 -24.31 -17.46 -7.93
C SER A 85 -25.71 -17.79 -7.45
N ASP A 86 -26.71 -17.17 -8.08
CA ASP A 86 -28.01 -17.83 -8.21
C ASP A 86 -27.90 -18.78 -9.41
N HIS A 87 -27.06 -19.81 -9.26
CA HIS A 87 -27.09 -21.00 -10.11
C HIS A 87 -28.36 -21.78 -9.78
N ARG A 88 -29.52 -21.16 -10.04
CA ARG A 88 -30.73 -21.92 -10.24
C ARG A 88 -30.45 -22.79 -11.46
N PRO A 89 -30.40 -24.13 -11.33
CA PRO A 89 -30.18 -24.98 -12.48
C PRO A 89 -31.29 -24.65 -13.46
N ARG A 90 -30.92 -24.23 -14.66
CA ARG A 90 -31.81 -24.04 -15.81
C ARG A 90 -32.26 -25.42 -16.28
N SER A 91 -32.81 -26.21 -15.35
CA SER A 91 -33.41 -27.50 -15.62
C SER A 91 -34.83 -27.22 -16.10
N ARG A 92 -35.06 -27.67 -17.34
CA ARG A 92 -36.35 -27.69 -18.03
C ARG A 92 -36.80 -26.31 -18.47
N THR A 93 -36.50 -25.97 -19.72
CA THR A 93 -37.56 -25.42 -20.57
C THR A 93 -38.80 -26.28 -20.33
N PRO A 94 -39.88 -25.74 -19.76
CA PRO A 94 -41.15 -26.42 -19.87
C PRO A 94 -41.40 -26.47 -21.38
N LYS A 95 -41.25 -27.65 -21.99
CA LYS A 95 -42.03 -27.94 -23.20
C LYS A 95 -43.43 -27.45 -22.87
N PRO A 96 -44.12 -26.70 -23.76
CA PRO A 96 -45.48 -26.31 -23.50
C PRO A 96 -46.26 -27.61 -23.41
N LYS A 97 -46.37 -28.15 -22.19
CA LYS A 97 -47.40 -29.10 -21.88
C LYS A 97 -48.62 -28.28 -22.16
N THR A 98 -49.39 -28.72 -23.13
CA THR A 98 -50.84 -28.59 -23.15
C THR A 98 -51.39 -29.12 -21.82
N SER A 99 -51.00 -28.48 -20.70
CA SER A 99 -51.62 -28.65 -19.41
C SER A 99 -52.94 -27.95 -19.60
N GLN A 100 -53.93 -28.76 -19.95
CA GLN A 100 -55.33 -28.63 -19.59
C GLN A 100 -55.53 -27.36 -18.77
N PHE A 101 -56.08 -26.34 -19.42
CA PHE A 101 -56.45 -25.06 -18.81
C PHE A 101 -57.50 -25.36 -17.74
N GLU A 102 -57.05 -25.83 -16.57
CA GLU A 102 -57.91 -26.10 -15.40
C GLU A 102 -58.55 -24.80 -14.93
N ASN A 103 -57.94 -23.68 -15.31
CA ASN A 103 -58.56 -22.38 -15.35
C ASN A 103 -58.32 -21.87 -16.77
N GLU A 104 -59.40 -21.78 -17.53
CA GLU A 104 -59.70 -21.10 -18.80
C GLU A 104 -58.80 -19.91 -19.27
N ILE A 105 -57.86 -19.45 -18.46
CA ILE A 105 -57.00 -18.29 -18.66
C ILE A 105 -55.54 -18.75 -18.83
N CYS A 106 -54.90 -18.33 -19.93
CA CYS A 106 -53.51 -18.70 -20.23
C CYS A 106 -52.48 -18.06 -19.27
N MET A 107 -51.30 -18.67 -19.16
CA MET A 107 -50.21 -18.18 -18.30
C MET A 107 -49.81 -16.73 -18.56
N TYR A 108 -49.96 -16.25 -19.80
CA TYR A 108 -49.65 -14.86 -20.15
C TYR A 108 -50.71 -13.89 -19.61
N HIS A 109 -52.00 -14.20 -19.72
CA HIS A 109 -53.07 -13.41 -19.11
C HIS A 109 -53.05 -13.50 -17.58
N LYS A 110 -52.68 -14.65 -17.00
CA LYS A 110 -52.46 -14.79 -15.56
C LYS A 110 -51.36 -13.86 -15.03
N ARG A 111 -50.32 -13.58 -15.83
CA ARG A 111 -49.16 -12.76 -15.43
C ARG A 111 -49.29 -11.29 -15.80
N TYR A 112 -49.94 -10.98 -16.92
CA TYR A 112 -49.95 -9.63 -17.51
C TYR A 112 -51.37 -9.06 -17.67
N GLY A 113 -52.42 -9.83 -17.40
CA GLY A 113 -53.81 -9.43 -17.62
C GLY A 113 -54.05 -8.95 -19.05
N VAL A 114 -54.88 -7.91 -19.21
CA VAL A 114 -55.19 -7.25 -20.50
C VAL A 114 -53.97 -6.75 -21.30
N LYS A 115 -52.77 -6.71 -20.70
CA LYS A 115 -51.52 -6.31 -21.36
C LYS A 115 -50.75 -7.48 -21.97
N ALA A 116 -51.29 -8.70 -21.92
CA ALA A 116 -50.65 -9.87 -22.52
C ALA A 116 -50.57 -9.75 -24.04
N ARG A 117 -49.37 -9.94 -24.61
CA ARG A 117 -49.14 -9.84 -26.07
C ARG A 117 -48.98 -11.18 -26.77
N ARG A 118 -48.97 -12.28 -26.02
CA ARG A 118 -48.71 -13.64 -26.52
C ARG A 118 -49.71 -14.61 -25.90
N CYS A 119 -50.98 -14.45 -26.22
CA CYS A 119 -52.02 -15.38 -25.78
C CYS A 119 -51.80 -16.78 -26.40
N LEU A 120 -52.05 -17.83 -25.61
CA LEU A 120 -52.06 -19.22 -26.09
C LEU A 120 -53.50 -19.70 -26.15
N LEU A 121 -53.95 -20.16 -27.32
CA LEU A 121 -55.29 -20.70 -27.53
C LEU A 121 -55.40 -22.17 -27.07
N PRO A 122 -56.56 -22.63 -26.60
CA PRO A 122 -57.77 -21.86 -26.28
C PRO A 122 -57.65 -21.10 -24.95
N CYS A 123 -58.03 -19.82 -24.91
CA CYS A 123 -58.05 -18.98 -23.72
C CYS A 123 -59.29 -18.08 -23.74
N SER A 124 -60.05 -18.03 -22.65
CA SER A 124 -61.31 -17.25 -22.51
C SER A 124 -61.17 -16.04 -21.58
N PHE A 125 -59.95 -15.49 -21.47
CA PHE A 125 -59.67 -14.23 -20.75
C PHE A 125 -60.18 -13.01 -21.51
#